data_AF-A0A1V4VD55-F1
#
_entry.id   AF-A0A1V4VD55-F1
#
_cell.length_a   1.000
_cell.length_b   1.000
_cell.length_c   1.000
_cell.angle_alpha   90.00
_cell.angle_beta   90.00
_cell.angle_gamma   90.00
#
_symmetry.space_group_name_H-M   'P 1'
#
loop_
_entity.id
_entity.type
_entity.pdbx_description
1 polymer ?
#
loop_
_entity_poly.entity_id
_entity_poly.type
_entity_poly.pdbx_seq_one_letter_code
_entity_poly.pdbx_strand_id
1 'polypeptide(L)'
;MNYGEKRHAYFERLPVMLFQVFFAVALLGLVMGQMIMVYIGAAVIVLSIVMMVMGPEGAMGLAHVPSYVSNLISYLRLLAIGLASVGLAYAANQLSFYVIMPMLSGGATNSADFSILAIIVGIMVLVAVHFINILLGILSPFMHPLRLHYVEMFTKFYSAHGGGVEYSPFGHVRRFLKA
;
A
#
# COMPACT_ATOMS: atom_id res chain seq x y z
N MET A 1 10.95 -35.93 6.81
CA MET A 1 11.55 -34.58 6.82
C MET A 1 11.02 -33.85 8.04
N ASN A 2 11.92 -33.37 8.90
CA ASN A 2 11.66 -33.04 10.31
C ASN A 2 10.99 -31.65 10.46
N TYR A 3 9.67 -31.57 10.20
CA TYR A 3 8.87 -30.34 10.25
C TYR A 3 8.52 -29.85 11.69
N GLY A 4 9.32 -30.21 12.70
CA GLY A 4 8.98 -30.02 14.12
C GLY A 4 9.87 -29.09 14.94
N GLU A 5 11.09 -28.76 14.47
CA GLU A 5 12.00 -27.93 15.26
C GLU A 5 11.81 -26.44 14.96
N LYS A 6 11.52 -25.65 16.01
CA LYS A 6 11.35 -24.19 15.95
C LYS A 6 12.50 -23.48 15.23
N ARG A 7 13.72 -24.04 15.29
CA ARG A 7 14.92 -23.53 14.60
C ARG A 7 14.75 -23.50 13.07
N HIS A 8 14.13 -24.51 12.47
CA HIS A 8 13.91 -24.54 11.02
C HIS A 8 12.93 -23.46 10.56
N ALA A 9 11.85 -23.23 11.30
CA ALA A 9 10.89 -22.18 10.98
C ALA A 9 11.48 -20.76 11.10
N TYR A 10 12.37 -20.54 12.09
CA TYR A 10 13.08 -19.27 12.24
C TYR A 10 14.02 -19.01 11.07
N PHE A 11 14.83 -19.99 10.64
CA PHE A 11 15.78 -19.83 9.54
C PHE A 11 15.13 -19.74 8.16
N GLU A 12 13.88 -20.17 7.99
CA GLU A 12 13.19 -20.10 6.71
C GLU A 12 12.38 -18.79 6.55
N ARG A 13 11.76 -18.29 7.63
CA ARG A 13 10.88 -17.11 7.55
C ARG A 13 11.51 -15.80 7.99
N LEU A 14 12.45 -15.80 8.95
CA LEU A 14 13.11 -14.55 9.39
C LEU A 14 13.95 -13.91 8.29
N PRO A 15 14.77 -14.64 7.51
CA PRO A 15 15.60 -14.01 6.49
C PRO A 15 14.76 -13.32 5.41
N VAL A 16 13.60 -13.89 5.08
CA VAL A 16 12.68 -13.31 4.09
C VAL A 16 12.05 -12.02 4.61
N MET A 17 11.61 -11.99 5.88
CA MET A 17 11.07 -10.77 6.49
C MET A 17 12.13 -9.67 6.63
N LEU A 18 13.35 -10.04 7.07
CA LEU A 18 14.48 -9.11 7.16
C LEU A 18 14.84 -8.58 5.77
N PHE A 19 14.95 -9.44 4.76
CA PHE A 19 15.22 -9.02 3.39
C PHE A 19 14.19 -8.01 2.91
N GLN A 20 12.88 -8.27 3.07
CA GLN A 20 11.82 -7.36 2.63
C GLN A 20 11.87 -6.00 3.33
N VAL A 21 12.03 -5.99 4.66
CA VAL A 21 12.06 -4.74 5.46
C VAL A 21 13.30 -3.91 5.12
N PHE A 22 14.48 -4.54 5.08
CA PHE A 22 15.72 -3.82 4.83
C PHE A 22 15.92 -3.43 3.36
N PHE A 23 15.32 -4.18 2.41
CA PHE A 23 15.21 -3.76 1.01
C PHE A 23 14.40 -2.47 0.87
N ALA A 24 13.26 -2.35 1.56
CA ALA A 24 12.47 -1.13 1.58
C ALA A 24 13.21 0.05 2.23
N VAL A 25 13.91 -0.19 3.35
CA VAL A 25 14.72 0.84 4.04
C VAL A 25 15.90 1.31 3.19
N ALA A 26 16.58 0.39 2.49
CA ALA A 26 17.68 0.73 1.59
C ALA A 26 17.20 1.61 0.41
N LEU A 27 16.05 1.26 -0.18
CA LEU A 27 15.41 2.07 -1.23
C LEU A 27 15.04 3.47 -0.72
N LEU A 28 14.46 3.58 0.47
CA LEU A 28 14.15 4.88 1.09
C LEU A 28 15.42 5.68 1.39
N GLY A 29 16.47 5.04 1.88
CA GLY A 29 17.77 5.67 2.11
C GLY A 29 18.36 6.27 0.83
N LEU A 30 18.21 5.58 -0.30
CA LEU A 30 18.65 6.06 -1.62
C LEU A 30 17.85 7.30 -2.04
N VAL A 31 16.52 7.28 -1.87
CA VAL A 31 15.63 8.40 -2.22
C VAL A 31 15.89 9.62 -1.34
N MET A 32 16.14 9.41 -0.04
CA MET A 32 16.39 10.49 0.92
C MET A 32 17.84 11.01 0.89
N GLY A 33 18.73 10.41 0.10
CA GLY A 33 20.15 10.77 0.05
C GLY A 33 20.94 10.47 1.33
N GLN A 34 20.38 9.66 2.23
CA GLN A 34 20.96 9.33 3.54
C GLN A 34 21.89 8.12 3.41
N MET A 35 23.17 8.37 3.15
CA MET A 35 24.18 7.33 2.89
C MET A 35 24.29 6.30 4.02
N ILE A 36 24.14 6.71 5.28
CA ILE A 36 24.18 5.82 6.46
C ILE A 36 23.10 4.73 6.39
N MET A 37 21.88 5.09 6.01
CA MET A 37 20.77 4.13 5.91
C MET A 37 20.95 3.16 4.74
N VAL A 38 21.56 3.62 3.64
CA VAL A 38 21.86 2.76 2.49
C VAL A 38 22.89 1.70 2.84
N TYR A 39 23.98 2.07 3.54
CA TYR A 39 25.01 1.11 3.93
C TYR A 39 24.50 0.08 4.96
N ILE A 40 23.73 0.52 5.95
CA ILE A 40 23.11 -0.39 6.94
C ILE A 40 22.12 -1.32 6.23
N GLY A 41 21.27 -0.79 5.35
CA GLY A 41 20.33 -1.59 4.57
C GLY A 41 21.04 -2.62 3.69
N ALA A 42 22.08 -2.21 2.97
CA ALA A 42 22.88 -3.10 2.11
C ALA A 42 23.56 -4.22 2.91
N ALA A 43 24.16 -3.90 4.06
CA ALA A 43 24.81 -4.89 4.92
C ALA A 43 23.83 -5.95 5.43
N VAL A 44 22.63 -5.54 5.83
CA VAL A 44 21.60 -6.46 6.33
C VAL A 44 20.94 -7.27 5.21
N ILE A 45 20.82 -6.71 4.00
CA ILE A 45 20.37 -7.46 2.82
C ILE A 45 21.36 -8.58 2.49
N VAL A 46 22.67 -8.29 2.50
CA VAL A 46 23.71 -9.31 2.27
C VAL A 46 23.65 -10.38 3.36
N LEU A 47 23.52 -9.99 4.63
CA LEU A 47 23.34 -10.94 5.73
C LEU A 47 22.09 -11.81 5.55
N SER A 48 20.99 -11.22 5.09
CA SER A 48 19.73 -11.92 4.84
C SER A 48 19.86 -12.93 3.69
N ILE A 49 20.57 -12.56 2.63
CA ILE A 49 20.90 -13.45 1.50
C ILE A 49 21.77 -14.62 1.97
N VAL A 50 22.80 -14.37 2.78
CA VAL A 50 23.67 -15.42 3.33
C VAL A 50 22.88 -16.39 4.22
N MET A 51 22.05 -15.87 5.11
CA MET A 51 21.18 -16.68 5.97
C MET A 51 20.16 -17.50 5.17
N MET A 52 19.70 -16.97 4.03
CA MET A 52 18.77 -17.68 3.13
C MET A 52 19.45 -18.84 2.39
N VAL A 53 20.70 -18.66 1.94
CA VAL A 53 21.48 -19.71 1.25
C VAL A 53 21.96 -20.79 2.23
N MET A 54 22.26 -20.45 3.48
CA MET A 54 22.64 -21.41 4.53
C MET A 54 21.44 -22.13 5.17
N GLY A 55 20.20 -21.74 4.81
CA GLY A 55 18.97 -22.35 5.29
C GLY A 55 18.64 -23.72 4.66
N PRO A 56 17.58 -24.40 5.15
CA PRO A 56 17.18 -25.73 4.68
C PRO A 56 16.78 -25.81 3.20
N GLU A 57 16.45 -24.68 2.56
CA GLU A 57 16.14 -24.61 1.12
C GLU A 57 17.39 -24.36 0.23
N GLY A 58 18.56 -24.08 0.81
CA GLY A 58 19.80 -23.85 0.07
C GLY A 58 19.74 -22.71 -0.95
N ALA A 59 20.48 -22.84 -2.06
CA ALA A 59 20.50 -21.86 -3.14
C ALA A 59 19.15 -21.70 -3.89
N MET A 60 18.23 -22.67 -3.75
CA MET A 60 16.88 -22.58 -4.34
C MET A 60 16.04 -21.48 -3.70
N GLY A 61 16.35 -21.08 -2.45
CA GLY A 61 15.70 -19.95 -1.80
C GLY A 61 15.83 -18.65 -2.59
N LEU A 62 16.97 -18.42 -3.27
CA LEU A 62 17.18 -17.23 -4.09
C LEU A 62 16.16 -17.11 -5.25
N ALA A 63 15.64 -18.23 -5.75
CA ALA A 63 14.64 -18.24 -6.81
C ALA A 63 13.31 -17.61 -6.36
N HIS A 64 13.04 -17.58 -5.04
CA HIS A 64 11.84 -16.97 -4.48
C HIS A 64 11.97 -15.45 -4.26
N VAL A 65 13.18 -14.88 -4.30
CA VAL A 65 13.43 -13.44 -4.06
C VAL A 65 12.64 -12.53 -5.02
N PRO A 66 12.61 -12.77 -6.34
CA PRO A 66 11.79 -11.97 -7.25
C PRO A 66 10.29 -12.05 -6.93
N SER A 67 9.80 -13.22 -6.48
CA SER A 67 8.40 -13.39 -6.06
C SER A 67 8.07 -12.56 -4.83
N TYR A 68 8.99 -12.42 -3.88
CA TYR A 68 8.82 -11.55 -2.72
C TYR A 68 8.80 -10.07 -3.09
N VAL A 69 9.71 -9.63 -3.96
CA VAL A 69 9.73 -8.24 -4.45
C VAL A 69 8.48 -7.94 -5.27
N SER A 70 7.99 -8.87 -6.08
CA SER A 70 6.75 -8.72 -6.84
C SER A 70 5.55 -8.48 -5.91
N ASN A 71 5.46 -9.19 -4.78
CA ASN A 71 4.39 -8.93 -3.82
C ASN A 71 4.54 -7.56 -3.19
N LEU A 72 5.75 -7.16 -2.82
CA LEU A 72 5.97 -5.82 -2.27
C LEU A 72 5.48 -4.74 -3.23
N ILE A 73 5.83 -4.84 -4.53
CA ILE A 73 5.39 -3.90 -5.58
C ILE A 73 3.87 -3.88 -5.71
N SER A 74 3.23 -5.04 -5.61
CA SER A 74 1.78 -5.12 -5.63
C SER A 74 1.11 -4.38 -4.46
N TYR A 75 1.67 -4.49 -3.25
CA TYR A 75 1.16 -3.80 -2.07
C TYR A 75 1.53 -2.30 -2.06
N LEU A 76 2.65 -1.91 -2.68
CA LEU A 76 3.02 -0.51 -2.91
C LEU A 76 1.96 0.26 -3.69
N ARG A 77 1.11 -0.44 -4.43
CA ARG A 77 0.00 0.16 -5.16
C ARG A 77 -1.03 0.85 -4.24
N LEU A 78 -1.28 0.28 -3.06
CA LEU A 78 -2.14 0.92 -2.04
C LEU A 78 -1.48 2.19 -1.49
N LEU A 79 -0.18 2.13 -1.24
CA LEU A 79 0.61 3.27 -0.81
C LEU A 79 0.61 4.38 -1.87
N ALA A 80 0.77 4.05 -3.16
CA ALA A 80 0.74 5.00 -4.26
C ALA A 80 -0.60 5.75 -4.36
N ILE A 81 -1.74 5.05 -4.19
CA ILE A 81 -3.06 5.67 -4.18
C ILE A 81 -3.23 6.62 -2.98
N GLY A 82 -2.77 6.21 -1.79
CA GLY A 82 -2.80 7.06 -0.60
C GLY A 82 -1.95 8.32 -0.78
N LEU A 83 -0.73 8.17 -1.29
CA LEU A 83 0.17 9.28 -1.57
C LEU A 83 -0.39 10.23 -2.63
N ALA A 84 -1.02 9.70 -3.68
CA ALA A 84 -1.68 10.51 -4.71
C ALA A 84 -2.84 11.35 -4.14
N SER A 85 -3.65 10.78 -3.24
CA SER A 85 -4.74 11.52 -2.57
C SER A 85 -4.20 12.64 -1.68
N VAL A 86 -3.14 12.38 -0.91
CA VAL A 86 -2.46 13.41 -0.10
C VAL A 86 -1.87 14.51 -0.99
N GLY A 87 -1.23 14.13 -2.10
CA GLY A 87 -0.69 15.07 -3.08
C GLY A 87 -1.76 15.96 -3.72
N LEU A 88 -2.93 15.37 -4.06
CA LEU A 88 -4.07 16.12 -4.58
C LEU A 88 -4.62 17.11 -3.55
N ALA A 89 -4.77 16.69 -2.29
CA ALA A 89 -5.21 17.57 -1.20
C ALA A 89 -4.21 18.72 -0.98
N TYR A 90 -2.92 18.44 -1.02
CA TYR A 90 -1.88 19.45 -0.90
C TYR A 90 -1.91 20.46 -2.06
N ALA A 91 -2.03 19.98 -3.30
CA ALA A 91 -2.14 20.84 -4.48
C ALA A 91 -3.41 21.71 -4.46
N ALA A 92 -4.54 21.14 -4.01
CA ALA A 92 -5.80 21.87 -3.83
C ALA A 92 -5.64 23.01 -2.82
N ASN A 93 -5.02 22.73 -1.67
CA ASN A 93 -4.74 23.74 -0.65
C ASN A 93 -3.83 24.83 -1.20
N GLN A 94 -2.73 24.47 -1.87
CA GLN A 94 -1.83 25.45 -2.47
C GLN A 94 -2.54 26.36 -3.47
N LEU A 95 -3.34 25.81 -4.38
CA LEU A 95 -4.08 26.59 -5.38
C LEU A 95 -5.07 27.55 -4.72
N SER A 96 -5.85 27.08 -3.75
CA SER A 96 -6.85 27.93 -3.07
C SER A 96 -6.19 29.00 -2.20
N PHE A 97 -5.13 28.68 -1.46
CA PHE A 97 -4.41 29.69 -0.67
C PHE A 97 -3.67 30.70 -1.54
N TYR A 98 -3.13 30.29 -2.69
CA TYR A 98 -2.52 31.23 -3.64
C TYR A 98 -3.51 32.28 -4.16
N VAL A 99 -4.79 31.92 -4.34
CA VAL A 99 -5.83 32.85 -4.77
C VAL A 99 -6.38 33.69 -3.62
N ILE A 100 -6.61 33.08 -2.44
CA ILE A 100 -7.27 33.73 -1.30
C ILE A 100 -6.32 34.64 -0.50
N MET A 101 -5.06 34.23 -0.29
CA MET A 101 -4.14 34.91 0.63
C MET A 101 -3.72 36.32 0.19
N PRO A 102 -3.41 36.60 -1.10
CA PRO A 102 -3.10 37.95 -1.56
C PRO A 102 -4.28 38.91 -1.38
N MET A 103 -5.51 38.39 -1.45
CA MET A 103 -6.75 39.16 -1.31
C MET A 103 -7.10 39.45 0.15
N LEU A 104 -6.73 38.54 1.07
CA LEU A 104 -6.94 38.70 2.50
C LEU A 104 -5.87 39.58 3.18
N SER A 105 -4.65 39.63 2.63
CA SER A 105 -3.53 40.43 3.18
C SER A 105 -3.56 41.94 2.82
N GLY A 106 -4.59 42.39 2.09
CA GLY A 106 -4.80 43.81 1.77
C GLY A 106 -3.96 44.35 0.60
N GLY A 107 -3.32 43.50 -0.19
CA GLY A 107 -2.43 43.92 -1.30
C GLY A 107 -3.11 44.32 -2.61
N ALA A 108 -4.41 44.04 -2.80
CA ALA A 108 -5.13 44.36 -4.02
C ALA A 108 -5.94 45.67 -3.86
N THR A 109 -5.29 46.80 -4.13
CA THR A 109 -5.88 48.15 -4.03
C THR A 109 -6.73 48.55 -5.25
N ASN A 110 -7.02 47.64 -6.18
CA ASN A 110 -7.79 47.94 -7.38
C ASN A 110 -9.01 47.01 -7.46
N SER A 111 -10.20 47.62 -7.32
CA SER A 111 -11.57 47.05 -7.32
C SER A 111 -11.89 46.01 -6.23
N ALA A 112 -12.55 46.48 -5.16
CA ALA A 112 -13.12 45.65 -4.10
C ALA A 112 -14.02 44.51 -4.62
N ASP A 113 -14.71 44.72 -5.75
CA ASP A 113 -15.58 43.73 -6.38
C ASP A 113 -14.83 42.51 -6.95
N PHE A 114 -13.61 42.73 -7.49
CA PHE A 114 -12.79 41.64 -8.01
C PHE A 114 -12.21 40.78 -6.87
N SER A 115 -11.92 41.41 -5.73
CA SER A 115 -11.41 40.73 -4.52
C SER A 115 -12.42 39.75 -3.92
N ILE A 116 -13.68 40.16 -3.83
CA ILE A 116 -14.74 39.31 -3.28
C ILE A 116 -15.02 38.12 -4.20
N LEU A 117 -15.10 38.34 -5.51
CA LEU A 117 -15.39 37.30 -6.49
C LEU A 117 -14.33 36.17 -6.46
N ALA A 118 -13.05 36.53 -6.40
CA ALA A 118 -11.97 35.56 -6.39
C ALA A 118 -11.85 34.79 -5.05
N ILE A 119 -12.22 35.38 -3.91
CA ILE A 119 -12.35 34.65 -2.63
C ILE A 119 -13.45 33.58 -2.73
N ILE A 120 -14.62 33.95 -3.28
CA ILE A 120 -15.73 33.01 -3.48
C ILE A 120 -15.33 31.85 -4.39
N VAL A 121 -14.64 32.14 -5.50
CA VAL A 121 -14.13 31.12 -6.41
C VAL A 121 -13.08 30.24 -5.73
N GLY A 122 -12.16 30.81 -4.95
CA GLY A 122 -11.14 30.06 -4.22
C GLY A 122 -11.72 29.07 -3.21
N ILE A 123 -12.76 29.47 -2.48
CA ILE A 123 -13.50 28.60 -1.54
C ILE A 123 -14.27 27.52 -2.31
N MET A 124 -14.94 27.89 -3.40
CA MET A 124 -15.67 26.94 -4.24
C MET A 124 -14.76 25.85 -4.80
N VAL A 125 -13.58 26.22 -5.32
CA VAL A 125 -12.57 25.28 -5.80
C VAL A 125 -12.04 24.40 -4.66
N LEU A 126 -11.78 24.98 -3.48
CA LEU A 126 -11.31 24.22 -2.31
C LEU A 126 -12.29 23.12 -1.94
N VAL A 127 -13.58 23.45 -1.84
CA VAL A 127 -14.66 22.52 -1.50
C VAL A 127 -14.84 21.48 -2.60
N ALA A 128 -14.88 21.89 -3.87
CA ALA A 128 -15.08 20.98 -4.99
C ALA A 128 -13.96 19.94 -5.09
N VAL A 129 -12.69 20.37 -4.98
CA VAL A 129 -11.55 19.46 -5.07
C VAL A 129 -11.47 18.52 -3.87
N HIS A 130 -11.76 19.00 -2.65
CA HIS A 130 -11.82 18.12 -1.47
C HIS A 130 -12.97 17.12 -1.54
N PHE A 131 -14.12 17.55 -2.06
CA PHE A 131 -15.26 16.65 -2.28
C PHE A 131 -14.89 15.51 -3.25
N ILE A 132 -14.25 15.83 -4.38
CA ILE A 132 -13.75 14.83 -5.33
C ILE A 132 -12.69 13.94 -4.67
N ASN A 133 -11.75 14.51 -3.90
CA ASN A 133 -10.71 13.74 -3.22
C ASN A 133 -11.30 12.75 -2.20
N ILE A 134 -12.35 13.13 -1.47
CA ILE A 134 -13.05 12.23 -0.54
C ILE A 134 -13.76 11.12 -1.32
N LEU A 135 -14.44 11.46 -2.42
CA LEU A 135 -15.15 10.47 -3.24
C LEU A 135 -14.18 9.43 -3.83
N LEU A 136 -13.05 9.89 -4.38
CA LEU A 136 -11.97 9.03 -4.86
C LEU A 136 -11.30 8.26 -3.72
N GLY A 137 -11.19 8.87 -2.55
CA GLY A 137 -10.63 8.28 -1.33
C GLY A 137 -11.49 7.16 -0.74
N ILE A 138 -12.79 7.12 -1.03
CA ILE A 138 -13.66 6.01 -0.64
C ILE A 138 -13.67 4.91 -1.72
N LEU A 139 -13.75 5.30 -2.99
CA LEU A 139 -13.89 4.36 -4.10
C LEU A 139 -12.59 3.59 -4.41
N SER A 140 -11.45 4.26 -4.36
CA SER A 140 -10.15 3.67 -4.74
C SER A 140 -9.70 2.56 -3.78
N PRO A 141 -9.78 2.74 -2.44
CA PRO A 141 -9.43 1.70 -1.48
C PRO A 141 -10.45 0.57 -1.39
N PHE A 142 -11.62 0.68 -2.04
CA PHE A 142 -12.52 -0.46 -2.17
C PHE A 142 -12.03 -1.43 -3.27
N MET A 143 -11.71 -0.90 -4.45
CA MET A 143 -11.37 -1.73 -5.61
C MET A 143 -9.96 -2.34 -5.56
N HIS A 144 -9.02 -1.65 -4.93
CA HIS A 144 -7.60 -2.06 -4.95
C HIS A 144 -7.25 -3.22 -4.02
N PRO A 145 -7.68 -3.23 -2.75
CA PRO A 145 -7.50 -4.37 -1.85
C PRO A 145 -8.28 -5.60 -2.32
N LEU A 146 -9.43 -5.44 -2.98
CA LEU A 146 -10.17 -6.56 -3.55
C LEU A 146 -9.33 -7.33 -4.58
N ARG A 147 -8.62 -6.60 -5.45
CA ARG A 147 -7.66 -7.21 -6.39
C ARG A 147 -6.55 -7.95 -5.64
N LEU A 148 -6.03 -7.35 -4.57
CA LEU A 148 -4.97 -7.93 -3.76
C LEU A 148 -5.43 -9.23 -3.08
N HIS A 149 -6.63 -9.23 -2.49
CA HIS A 149 -7.24 -10.43 -1.91
C HIS A 149 -7.45 -11.52 -2.98
N TYR A 150 -8.04 -11.15 -4.11
CA TYR A 150 -8.37 -12.13 -5.14
C TYR A 150 -7.16 -12.71 -5.86
N VAL A 151 -6.20 -11.87 -6.22
CA VAL A 151 -5.10 -12.25 -7.11
C VAL A 151 -3.84 -12.66 -6.34
N GLU A 152 -3.61 -12.11 -5.15
CA GLU A 152 -2.34 -12.32 -4.44
C GLU A 152 -2.50 -13.14 -3.16
N MET A 153 -3.61 -12.98 -2.44
CA MET A 153 -3.89 -13.79 -1.25
C MET A 153 -4.52 -15.13 -1.64
N PHE A 154 -5.59 -15.15 -2.44
CA PHE A 154 -6.25 -16.41 -2.81
C PHE A 154 -5.43 -17.31 -3.73
N THR A 155 -4.54 -16.78 -4.57
CA THR A 155 -3.67 -17.64 -5.40
C THR A 155 -2.54 -18.31 -4.61
N LYS A 156 -2.18 -17.77 -3.44
CA LYS A 156 -1.08 -18.28 -2.60
C LYS A 156 -1.55 -19.15 -1.43
N PHE A 157 -2.69 -18.81 -0.84
CA PHE A 157 -3.21 -19.51 0.34
C PHE A 157 -4.41 -20.39 0.05
N TYR A 158 -5.08 -20.19 -1.08
CA TYR A 158 -6.13 -21.08 -1.56
C TYR A 158 -5.56 -21.98 -2.66
N SER A 159 -5.66 -23.30 -2.46
CA SER A 159 -5.29 -24.25 -3.51
C SER A 159 -6.17 -23.99 -4.74
N ALA A 160 -5.58 -23.83 -5.92
CA ALA A 160 -6.31 -23.64 -7.19
C ALA A 160 -7.35 -24.74 -7.47
N HIS A 161 -7.22 -25.89 -6.81
CA HIS A 161 -8.14 -27.02 -6.87
C HIS A 161 -9.27 -26.97 -5.84
N GLY A 162 -9.47 -25.87 -5.10
CA GLY A 162 -10.61 -25.70 -4.19
C GLY A 162 -10.72 -26.88 -3.21
N GLY A 163 -9.71 -27.06 -2.35
CA GLY A 163 -9.59 -28.24 -1.47
C GLY A 163 -10.56 -28.29 -0.28
N GLY A 164 -11.75 -27.70 -0.40
CA GLY A 164 -12.80 -27.75 0.62
C GLY A 164 -13.99 -28.56 0.12
N VAL A 165 -14.38 -29.59 0.86
CA VAL A 165 -15.66 -30.28 0.61
C VAL A 165 -16.77 -29.39 1.17
N GLU A 166 -17.76 -29.06 0.35
CA GLU A 166 -18.94 -28.32 0.81
C GLU A 166 -19.60 -29.11 1.94
N TYR A 167 -19.75 -28.45 3.10
CA TYR A 167 -20.37 -29.08 4.26
C TYR A 167 -21.85 -29.34 3.95
N SER A 168 -22.21 -30.60 3.71
CA SER A 168 -23.60 -31.04 3.61
C SER A 168 -24.11 -31.41 5.00
N PRO A 169 -24.91 -30.57 5.67
CA PRO A 169 -25.49 -30.94 6.97
C PRO A 169 -26.43 -32.14 6.81
N PHE A 170 -26.51 -32.98 7.84
CA PHE A 170 -27.54 -34.02 7.97
C PHE A 170 -28.91 -33.40 8.33
N GLY A 171 -29.43 -32.51 7.47
CA GLY A 171 -30.67 -31.80 7.65
C GLY A 171 -31.74 -32.25 6.66
N HIS A 172 -32.96 -32.48 7.14
CA HIS A 172 -34.12 -32.70 6.26
C HIS A 172 -34.43 -31.38 5.52
N VAL A 173 -34.24 -31.36 4.20
CA VAL A 173 -34.69 -30.24 3.36
C VAL A 173 -36.21 -30.19 3.40
N ARG A 174 -36.79 -29.31 4.23
CA ARG A 174 -38.25 -29.12 4.31
C ARG A 174 -38.72 -28.38 3.06
N ARG A 175 -39.15 -29.13 2.05
CA ARG A 175 -39.61 -28.63 0.74
C ARG A 175 -40.93 -27.82 0.77
N PHE A 176 -41.61 -27.68 1.91
CA PHE A 176 -42.98 -27.15 1.96
C PHE A 176 -43.35 -26.23 3.14
N LEU A 177 -42.46 -25.35 3.62
CA LEU A 177 -42.89 -24.26 4.51
C LEU A 177 -42.49 -22.91 3.92
N LYS A 178 -43.37 -22.39 3.07
CA LYS A 178 -43.47 -20.97 2.76
C LYS A 178 -44.53 -20.42 3.74
N ALA A 179 -44.09 -19.66 4.74
CA ALA A 179 -44.95 -18.83 5.57
C ALA A 179 -44.72 -17.37 5.14
#